data_AF-M3III8-F1
#
_entry.id   AF-M3III8-F1
#
_cell.length_a   1.000
_cell.length_b   1.000
_cell.length_c   1.000
_cell.angle_alpha   90.00
_cell.angle_beta   90.00
_cell.angle_gamma   90.00
#
_symmetry.space_group_name_H-M   'P 1'
#
loop_
_entity.id
_entity.type
_entity.pdbx_description
1 polymer ?
#
loop_
_entity_poly.entity_id
_entity_poly.type
_entity_poly.pdbx_seq_one_letter_code
_entity_poly.pdbx_strand_id
1 'polypeptide(L)'
;MSFHSNASKHQAETTISKLFSNILHTEPSSKKNSNKKPISSTQLVSNQFNHHTIKKKKTSNKNINKKVEKEKSFNKFVKYNYIKNKAVKSESDQKYLKKLAKKNINKLNSVSKIDDFEISEEFDQVSSELLDSLKPKGGKRLRKKLLRVRPEDEADNGFEEKIKKGVISYPGLTPGLAPVDYDEEDSE
;
A
#
# COMPACT_ATOMS: atom_id res chain seq x y z
N MET A 1 25.07 39.79 -20.41
CA MET A 1 25.29 40.83 -19.36
C MET A 1 26.21 40.25 -18.31
N SER A 2 27.50 40.57 -18.36
CA SER A 2 28.50 40.14 -17.38
C SER A 2 29.07 41.38 -16.71
N PHE A 3 29.11 41.38 -15.37
CA PHE A 3 29.78 42.44 -14.62
C PHE A 3 31.29 42.29 -14.76
N HIS A 4 32.00 43.41 -14.94
CA HIS A 4 33.45 43.43 -15.12
C HIS A 4 34.24 43.18 -13.81
N SER A 5 33.57 43.18 -12.65
CA SER A 5 34.20 42.86 -11.36
C SER A 5 33.19 42.28 -10.35
N ASN A 6 33.70 41.48 -9.41
CA ASN A 6 32.90 40.95 -8.30
C ASN A 6 32.34 42.07 -7.40
N ALA A 7 33.08 43.18 -7.25
CA ALA A 7 32.62 44.35 -6.51
C ALA A 7 31.43 45.01 -7.21
N SER A 8 31.50 45.20 -8.53
CA SER A 8 30.39 45.73 -9.32
C SER A 8 29.17 44.81 -9.29
N LYS A 9 29.39 43.49 -9.39
CA LYS A 9 28.34 42.48 -9.22
C LYS A 9 27.67 42.57 -7.85
N HIS A 10 28.46 42.67 -6.77
CA HIS A 10 27.92 42.75 -5.41
C HIS A 10 27.15 44.07 -5.16
N GLN A 11 27.64 45.19 -5.69
CA GLN A 11 26.93 46.47 -5.64
C GLN A 11 25.61 46.40 -6.42
N ALA A 12 25.60 45.75 -7.58
CA ALA A 12 24.37 45.50 -8.33
C ALA A 12 23.41 44.56 -7.58
N GLU A 13 23.90 43.47 -6.99
CA GLU A 13 23.07 42.52 -6.23
C GLU A 13 22.47 43.17 -4.98
N THR A 14 23.23 44.00 -4.27
CA THR A 14 22.76 44.72 -3.07
C THR A 14 21.75 45.81 -3.42
N THR A 15 21.95 46.56 -4.50
CA THR A 15 20.99 47.56 -4.99
C THR A 15 19.69 46.90 -5.45
N ILE A 16 19.78 45.80 -6.20
CA ILE A 16 18.62 44.99 -6.61
C ILE A 16 17.89 44.45 -5.38
N SER A 17 18.60 43.95 -4.38
CA SER A 17 18.01 43.45 -3.13
C SER A 17 17.28 44.55 -2.35
N LYS A 18 17.86 45.77 -2.27
CA LYS A 18 17.22 46.95 -1.65
C LYS A 18 15.98 47.41 -2.42
N LEU A 19 16.00 47.34 -3.74
CA LEU A 19 14.82 47.63 -4.57
C LEU A 19 13.73 46.57 -4.35
N PHE A 20 14.10 45.29 -4.27
CA PHE A 20 13.15 44.23 -3.95
C PHE A 20 12.58 44.35 -2.54
N SER A 21 13.36 44.77 -1.54
CA SER A 21 12.83 45.03 -0.18
C SER A 21 11.91 46.25 -0.10
N ASN A 22 12.01 47.19 -1.05
CA ASN A 22 11.07 48.31 -1.14
C ASN A 22 9.81 47.97 -1.96
N ILE A 23 9.92 47.05 -2.93
CA ILE A 23 8.79 46.59 -3.76
C ILE A 23 7.97 45.51 -3.03
N LEU A 24 8.63 44.63 -2.29
CA LEU A 24 7.99 43.72 -1.35
C LEU A 24 7.89 44.48 -0.04
N HIS A 25 6.69 44.93 0.37
CA HIS A 25 6.45 45.53 1.70
C HIS A 25 6.64 44.51 2.84
N THR A 26 7.81 43.88 2.93
CA THR A 26 8.28 43.19 4.13
C THR A 26 9.02 44.24 4.92
N GLU A 27 8.31 44.99 5.77
CA GLU A 27 8.97 45.94 6.65
C GLU A 27 10.03 45.21 7.46
N PRO A 28 11.31 45.60 7.41
CA PRO A 28 12.23 45.21 8.46
C PRO A 28 11.66 45.82 9.74
N SER A 29 11.48 44.99 10.77
CA SER A 29 11.03 45.39 12.10
C SER A 29 11.98 46.45 12.68
N SER A 30 11.75 47.72 12.35
CA SER A 30 12.38 48.87 12.99
C SER A 30 11.34 49.96 13.15
N LYS A 31 10.76 49.99 14.35
CA LYS A 31 10.06 51.10 15.02
C LYS A 31 9.47 52.18 14.10
N LYS A 32 8.14 52.10 13.89
CA LYS A 32 7.31 53.11 13.25
C LYS A 32 7.32 54.43 14.05
N ASN A 33 7.99 55.45 13.54
CA ASN A 33 7.59 56.84 13.77
C ASN A 33 6.76 57.27 12.54
N SER A 34 5.44 57.28 12.70
CA SER A 34 4.50 57.66 11.65
C SER A 34 4.44 59.18 11.46
N ASN A 35 5.35 59.73 10.65
CA ASN A 35 5.13 61.00 9.98
C ASN A 35 4.90 60.73 8.49
N LYS A 36 3.62 60.71 8.09
CA LYS A 36 3.21 60.56 6.68
C LYS A 36 3.67 61.82 5.93
N LYS A 37 4.75 61.70 5.16
CA LYS A 37 5.18 62.76 4.24
C LYS A 37 4.20 62.85 3.07
N PRO A 38 3.90 64.06 2.56
CA PRO A 38 3.03 64.21 1.39
C PRO A 38 3.68 63.55 0.17
N ILE A 39 2.88 62.79 -0.55
CA ILE A 39 3.28 62.05 -1.76
C ILE A 39 3.61 63.05 -2.87
N SER A 40 4.82 62.95 -3.42
CA SER A 40 5.29 63.80 -4.52
C SER A 40 4.51 63.49 -5.81
N SER A 41 4.29 64.48 -6.66
CA SER A 41 3.60 64.34 -7.96
C SER A 41 4.26 63.27 -8.86
N THR A 42 5.58 63.12 -8.77
CA THR A 42 6.35 62.08 -9.46
C THR A 42 6.05 60.66 -8.94
N GLN A 43 5.68 60.50 -7.67
CA GLN A 43 5.24 59.21 -7.12
C GLN A 43 3.85 58.81 -7.62
N LEU A 44 2.93 59.78 -7.79
CA LEU A 44 1.60 59.51 -8.36
C LEU A 44 1.69 59.02 -9.80
N VAL A 45 2.54 59.64 -10.62
CA VAL A 45 2.78 59.22 -12.00
C VAL A 45 3.41 57.83 -12.04
N SER A 46 4.38 57.53 -11.15
CA SER A 46 4.99 56.20 -11.09
C SER A 46 4.02 55.07 -10.73
N ASN A 47 2.97 55.38 -9.94
CA ASN A 47 1.94 54.40 -9.58
C ASN A 47 0.99 54.08 -10.75
N GLN A 48 0.78 55.01 -11.69
CA GLN A 48 -0.05 54.78 -12.87
C GLN A 48 0.60 53.81 -13.87
N PHE A 49 1.94 53.77 -13.93
CA PHE A 49 2.67 52.86 -14.83
C PHE A 49 2.91 51.44 -14.26
N ASN A 50 2.59 51.19 -12.98
CA ASN A 50 2.86 49.91 -12.32
C ASN A 50 1.77 48.84 -12.50
N HIS A 51 0.75 49.07 -13.33
CA HIS A 51 -0.30 48.08 -13.65
C HIS A 51 0.13 47.01 -14.68
N HIS A 52 1.42 46.68 -14.77
CA HIS A 52 1.87 45.52 -15.53
C HIS A 52 1.69 44.25 -14.68
N THR A 53 0.79 43.38 -15.15
CA THR A 53 0.51 42.05 -14.61
C THR A 53 1.78 41.32 -14.19
N ILE A 54 1.98 41.16 -12.89
CA ILE A 54 3.06 40.36 -12.31
C ILE A 54 2.83 38.90 -12.76
N LYS A 55 3.52 38.49 -13.82
CA LYS A 55 3.53 37.09 -14.28
C LYS A 55 4.03 36.23 -13.11
N LYS A 56 3.14 35.39 -12.56
CA LYS A 56 3.42 34.47 -11.45
C LYS A 56 4.65 33.62 -11.76
N LYS A 57 5.80 33.93 -11.14
CA LYS A 57 7.06 33.15 -11.25
C LYS A 57 6.91 31.79 -10.55
N LYS A 58 6.28 30.83 -11.22
CA LYS A 58 6.13 29.44 -10.71
C LYS A 58 7.44 28.61 -10.74
N THR A 59 8.52 29.12 -11.33
CA THR A 59 9.73 28.34 -11.61
C THR A 59 10.73 28.27 -10.45
N SER A 60 10.86 29.31 -9.61
CA SER A 60 11.76 29.26 -8.44
C SER A 60 11.27 28.26 -7.39
N ASN A 61 9.96 28.19 -7.17
CA ASN A 61 9.34 27.26 -6.22
C ASN A 61 9.61 25.80 -6.58
N LYS A 62 9.73 25.45 -7.87
CA LYS A 62 10.04 24.07 -8.29
C LYS A 62 11.43 23.62 -7.82
N ASN A 63 12.44 24.47 -7.96
CA ASN A 63 13.81 24.15 -7.55
C ASN A 63 13.95 24.10 -6.02
N ILE A 64 13.26 25.00 -5.32
CA ILE A 64 13.18 24.99 -3.86
C ILE A 64 12.49 23.70 -3.39
N ASN A 65 11.35 23.33 -3.98
CA ASN A 65 10.64 22.11 -3.62
C ASN A 65 11.48 20.84 -3.86
N LYS A 66 12.21 20.76 -4.99
CA LYS A 66 13.13 19.66 -5.25
C LYS A 66 14.23 19.55 -4.20
N LYS A 67 14.80 20.68 -3.76
CA LYS A 67 15.80 20.70 -2.67
C LYS A 67 15.19 20.23 -1.35
N VAL A 68 14.01 20.74 -1.01
CA VAL A 68 13.26 20.34 0.19
C VAL A 68 12.92 18.85 0.19
N GLU A 69 12.52 18.28 -0.95
CA GLU A 69 12.25 16.85 -1.08
C GLU A 69 13.51 15.99 -0.90
N LYS A 70 14.64 16.43 -1.49
CA LYS A 70 15.94 15.77 -1.30
C LYS A 70 16.36 15.80 0.17
N GLU A 71 16.29 16.95 0.82
CA GLU A 71 16.58 17.09 2.25
C GLU A 71 15.66 16.24 3.12
N LYS A 72 14.35 16.17 2.81
CA LYS A 72 13.42 15.28 3.52
C LYS A 72 13.82 13.81 3.40
N SER A 73 14.20 13.38 2.20
CA SER A 73 14.64 12.00 1.96
C SER A 73 15.94 11.68 2.70
N PHE A 74 16.88 12.63 2.70
CA PHE A 74 18.15 12.52 3.40
C PHE A 74 17.97 12.48 4.92
N ASN A 75 17.18 13.40 5.49
CA ASN A 75 16.88 13.43 6.92
C ASN A 75 16.21 12.13 7.39
N LYS A 76 15.35 11.56 6.55
CA LYS A 76 14.72 10.25 6.81
C LYS A 76 15.75 9.12 6.80
N PHE A 77 16.68 9.13 5.86
CA PHE A 77 17.77 8.16 5.77
C PHE A 77 18.70 8.26 6.99
N VAL A 78 19.14 9.47 7.35
CA VAL A 78 19.96 9.71 8.54
C VAL A 78 19.24 9.25 9.80
N LYS A 79 17.97 9.65 9.98
CA LYS A 79 17.15 9.24 11.12
C LYS A 79 17.02 7.71 11.21
N TYR A 80 16.78 7.03 10.10
CA TYR A 80 16.70 5.58 10.08
C TYR A 80 18.02 4.92 10.46
N ASN A 81 19.15 5.33 9.87
CA ASN A 81 20.45 4.76 10.20
C ASN A 81 20.84 5.02 11.65
N TYR A 82 20.58 6.23 12.15
CA TYR A 82 20.79 6.57 13.55
C TYR A 82 20.00 5.63 14.47
N ILE A 83 18.69 5.43 14.21
CA ILE A 83 17.85 4.51 15.00
C ILE A 83 18.30 3.05 14.85
N LYS A 84 18.72 2.65 13.64
CA LYS A 84 19.16 1.27 13.35
C LYS A 84 20.41 0.90 14.13
N ASN A 85 21.36 1.83 14.25
CA ASN A 85 22.64 1.61 14.91
C ASN A 85 22.61 1.82 16.43
N LYS A 86 21.49 2.31 16.99
CA LYS A 86 21.32 2.40 18.45
C LYS A 86 21.20 1.00 19.07
N ALA A 87 21.99 0.76 20.12
CA ALA A 87 21.93 -0.46 20.92
C ALA A 87 20.61 -0.56 21.71
N VAL A 88 20.22 0.52 22.42
CA VAL A 88 18.96 0.60 23.16
C VAL A 88 17.98 1.50 22.41
N LYS A 89 16.83 0.96 22.05
CA LYS A 89 15.79 1.67 21.29
C LYS A 89 14.80 2.31 22.24
N SER A 90 14.65 3.64 22.15
CA SER A 90 13.60 4.38 22.85
C SER A 90 12.21 3.93 22.37
N GLU A 91 11.17 4.12 23.18
CA GLU A 91 9.78 3.85 22.79
C GLU A 91 9.38 4.58 21.50
N SER A 92 9.87 5.81 21.33
CA SER A 92 9.67 6.62 20.11
C SER A 92 10.30 5.98 18.87
N ASP A 93 11.48 5.38 19.03
CA ASP A 93 12.21 4.68 17.97
C ASP A 93 11.46 3.39 17.56
N GLN A 94 10.95 2.64 18.54
CA GLN A 94 10.14 1.45 18.29
C GLN A 94 8.83 1.77 17.57
N LYS A 95 8.11 2.83 17.99
CA LYS A 95 6.91 3.33 17.30
C LYS A 95 7.21 3.70 15.85
N TYR A 96 8.34 4.37 15.60
CA TYR A 96 8.78 4.71 14.25
C TYR A 96 9.04 3.46 13.39
N LEU A 97 9.76 2.47 13.92
CA LEU A 97 10.04 1.22 13.20
C LEU A 97 8.77 0.41 12.92
N LYS A 98 7.84 0.31 13.89
CA LYS A 98 6.54 -0.35 13.70
C LYS A 98 5.72 0.31 12.59
N LYS A 99 5.72 1.65 12.54
CA LYS A 99 5.07 2.42 11.48
C LYS A 99 5.71 2.16 10.12
N LEU A 100 7.05 2.04 10.06
CA LEU A 100 7.77 1.73 8.83
C LEU A 100 7.46 0.32 8.33
N ALA A 101 7.47 -0.67 9.23
CA ALA A 101 7.11 -2.05 8.93
C ALA A 101 5.69 -2.15 8.37
N LYS A 102 4.69 -1.55 9.05
CA LYS A 102 3.30 -1.53 8.57
C LYS A 102 3.16 -0.94 7.16
N LYS A 103 3.87 0.16 6.88
CA LYS A 103 3.87 0.77 5.54
C LYS A 103 4.50 -0.12 4.48
N ASN A 104 5.60 -0.79 4.81
CA ASN A 104 6.28 -1.67 3.86
C ASN A 104 5.47 -2.93 3.58
N ILE A 105 4.89 -3.55 4.61
CA ILE A 105 3.98 -4.69 4.47
C ILE A 105 2.78 -4.32 3.58
N ASN A 106 2.15 -3.18 3.83
CA ASN A 106 1.03 -2.75 3.00
C ASN A 106 1.41 -2.53 1.53
N LYS A 107 2.62 -1.99 1.27
CA LYS A 107 3.12 -1.80 -0.10
C LYS A 107 3.45 -3.12 -0.80
N LEU A 108 4.00 -4.09 -0.08
CA LEU A 108 4.26 -5.42 -0.62
C LEU A 108 2.95 -6.12 -0.93
N ASN A 109 2.00 -6.08 0.02
CA ASN A 109 0.69 -6.66 -0.15
C ASN A 109 -0.09 -6.02 -1.31
N SER A 110 0.01 -4.70 -1.52
CA SER A 110 -0.66 -4.04 -2.65
C SER A 110 -0.06 -4.39 -4.01
N VAL A 111 1.19 -4.87 -4.06
CA VAL A 111 1.82 -5.32 -5.31
C VAL A 111 1.53 -6.80 -5.55
N SER A 112 1.42 -7.61 -4.48
CA SER A 112 1.20 -9.05 -4.59
C SER A 112 -0.27 -9.45 -4.63
N LYS A 113 -1.18 -8.67 -4.05
CA LYS A 113 -2.60 -8.99 -4.04
C LYS A 113 -3.25 -8.56 -5.34
N ILE A 114 -4.00 -9.48 -5.92
CA ILE A 114 -5.01 -9.17 -6.92
C ILE A 114 -6.14 -8.47 -6.15
N ASP A 115 -6.45 -7.23 -6.51
CA ASP A 115 -7.47 -6.43 -5.82
C ASP A 115 -8.89 -6.95 -6.08
N ASP A 116 -9.07 -7.76 -7.13
CA ASP A 116 -10.31 -8.42 -7.48
C ASP A 116 -10.40 -9.80 -6.80
N PHE A 117 -11.42 -9.95 -5.95
CA PHE A 117 -11.63 -11.16 -5.18
C PHE A 117 -11.96 -12.35 -6.07
N GLU A 118 -12.77 -12.16 -7.12
CA GLU A 118 -13.18 -13.23 -8.03
C GLU A 118 -11.97 -13.79 -8.79
N ILE A 119 -11.13 -12.89 -9.34
CA ILE A 119 -9.90 -13.27 -10.04
C ILE A 119 -8.91 -13.94 -9.09
N SER A 120 -8.84 -13.51 -7.83
CA SER A 120 -7.96 -14.14 -6.83
C SER A 120 -8.37 -15.58 -6.53
N GLU A 121 -9.67 -15.86 -6.45
CA GLU A 121 -10.21 -17.19 -6.20
C GLU A 121 -9.99 -18.11 -7.40
N GLU A 122 -10.24 -17.62 -8.62
CA GLU A 122 -9.95 -18.36 -9.86
C GLU A 122 -8.45 -18.68 -9.99
N PHE A 123 -7.58 -17.71 -9.70
CA PHE A 123 -6.14 -17.89 -9.72
C PHE A 123 -5.69 -18.96 -8.72
N ASP A 124 -6.21 -18.92 -7.50
CA ASP A 124 -5.90 -19.90 -6.46
C ASP A 124 -6.38 -21.31 -6.87
N GLN A 125 -7.58 -21.44 -7.45
CA GLN A 125 -8.09 -22.70 -7.97
C GLN A 125 -7.19 -23.28 -9.07
N VAL A 126 -6.85 -22.49 -10.09
CA VAL A 126 -5.96 -22.92 -11.20
C VAL A 126 -4.57 -23.27 -10.69
N SER A 127 -4.03 -22.49 -9.75
CA SER A 127 -2.72 -22.75 -9.15
C SER A 127 -2.70 -24.10 -8.41
N SER A 128 -3.78 -24.43 -7.70
CA SER A 128 -3.91 -25.68 -6.95
C SER A 128 -4.02 -26.90 -7.88
N GLU A 129 -4.80 -26.78 -8.96
CA GLU A 129 -4.95 -27.82 -9.97
C GLU A 129 -3.60 -28.11 -10.66
N LEU A 130 -2.88 -27.06 -11.05
CA LEU A 130 -1.55 -27.20 -11.65
C LEU A 130 -0.55 -27.82 -10.68
N LEU A 131 -0.53 -27.40 -9.41
CA LEU A 131 0.36 -27.98 -8.40
C LEU A 131 0.07 -29.46 -8.16
N ASP A 132 -1.20 -29.87 -8.19
CA ASP A 132 -1.58 -31.28 -8.07
C ASP A 132 -1.26 -32.11 -9.32
N SER A 133 -1.26 -31.48 -10.51
CA SER A 133 -0.80 -32.12 -11.75
C SER A 133 0.74 -32.30 -11.82
N LEU A 134 1.49 -31.36 -11.23
CA LEU A 134 2.95 -31.33 -11.25
C LEU A 134 3.58 -32.18 -10.14
N LYS A 135 2.87 -32.40 -9.02
CA LYS A 135 3.30 -33.37 -8.03
C LYS A 135 3.36 -34.73 -8.75
N PRO A 136 4.52 -35.41 -8.77
CA PRO A 136 4.53 -36.80 -9.21
C PRO A 136 3.48 -37.51 -8.36
N LYS A 137 2.68 -38.39 -8.97
CA LYS A 137 1.76 -39.31 -8.27
C LYS A 137 2.57 -40.30 -7.41
N GLY A 138 3.43 -39.78 -6.53
CA GLY A 138 4.24 -40.49 -5.58
C GLY A 138 3.28 -41.12 -4.60
N GLY A 139 3.20 -42.45 -4.71
CA GLY A 139 2.14 -43.26 -4.14
C GLY A 139 1.71 -42.80 -2.76
N LYS A 140 0.38 -42.69 -2.60
CA LYS A 140 -0.26 -42.94 -1.32
C LYS A 140 0.34 -44.24 -0.81
N ARG A 141 1.41 -44.17 -0.01
CA ARG A 141 1.97 -45.34 0.68
C ARG A 141 0.77 -45.96 1.36
N LEU A 142 0.47 -47.21 0.98
CA LEU A 142 -0.55 -48.05 1.58
C LEU A 142 -0.40 -48.00 3.10
N ARG A 143 -1.05 -47.04 3.74
CA ARG A 143 -1.17 -46.93 5.20
C ARG A 143 -2.57 -47.38 5.63
N LYS A 144 -3.17 -48.26 4.84
CA LYS A 144 -4.40 -48.99 5.16
C LYS A 144 -4.24 -50.40 4.62
N LYS A 145 -3.58 -51.29 5.38
CA LYS A 145 -3.87 -52.74 5.50
C LYS A 145 -2.98 -53.31 6.61
N LEU A 146 -3.23 -52.84 7.83
CA LEU A 146 -2.82 -53.54 9.06
C LEU A 146 -4.02 -53.67 10.02
N LEU A 147 -5.24 -53.65 9.48
CA LEU A 147 -6.34 -54.39 10.08
C LEU A 147 -6.45 -55.70 9.29
N ARG A 148 -6.06 -56.79 9.94
CA ARG A 148 -6.39 -58.14 9.49
C ARG A 148 -7.90 -58.29 9.60
N VAL A 149 -8.62 -58.03 8.51
CA VAL A 149 -9.98 -58.57 8.37
C VAL A 149 -9.84 -59.92 7.68
N ARG A 150 -10.43 -60.96 8.26
CA ARG A 150 -10.44 -62.31 7.71
C ARG A 150 -11.16 -62.28 6.35
N PRO A 151 -10.65 -62.99 5.33
CA PRO A 151 -11.22 -62.94 3.97
C PRO A 151 -12.58 -63.66 3.82
N GLU A 152 -13.17 -64.20 4.89
CA GLU A 152 -14.42 -64.97 4.81
C GLU A 152 -15.68 -64.18 5.23
N ASP A 153 -15.57 -62.96 5.77
CA ASP A 153 -16.73 -62.24 6.35
C ASP A 153 -17.24 -61.03 5.53
N GLU A 154 -16.49 -60.54 4.53
CA GLU A 154 -16.81 -59.27 3.84
C GLU A 154 -17.37 -59.40 2.40
N ALA A 155 -17.21 -60.54 1.73
CA ALA A 155 -17.58 -60.66 0.32
C ALA A 155 -19.11 -60.73 0.12
N ASP A 156 -19.84 -61.43 1.00
CA ASP A 156 -21.27 -61.66 0.82
C ASP A 156 -22.13 -60.57 1.50
N ASN A 157 -21.70 -60.07 2.67
CA ASN A 157 -22.48 -59.07 3.43
C ASN A 157 -22.37 -57.65 2.86
N GLY A 158 -21.25 -57.32 2.20
CA GLY A 158 -20.96 -55.95 1.76
C GLY A 158 -21.79 -55.47 0.56
N PHE A 159 -22.37 -56.39 -0.22
CA PHE A 159 -23.28 -56.07 -1.32
C PHE A 159 -24.70 -55.84 -0.80
N GLU A 160 -25.18 -56.76 0.04
CA GLU A 160 -26.52 -56.73 0.60
C GLU A 160 -26.73 -55.54 1.56
N GLU A 161 -25.71 -55.19 2.36
CA GLU A 161 -25.74 -54.01 3.23
C GLU A 161 -25.79 -52.70 2.43
N LYS A 162 -25.14 -52.64 1.27
CA LYS A 162 -25.16 -51.46 0.38
C LYS A 162 -26.48 -51.32 -0.38
N ILE A 163 -27.17 -52.42 -0.64
CA ILE A 163 -28.55 -52.41 -1.17
C ILE A 163 -29.51 -51.91 -0.08
N LYS A 164 -29.43 -52.45 1.14
CA LYS A 164 -30.26 -52.01 2.30
C LYS A 164 -30.06 -50.53 2.62
N LYS A 165 -28.82 -50.02 2.53
CA LYS A 165 -28.49 -48.61 2.74
C LYS A 165 -28.79 -47.70 1.54
N GLY A 166 -29.27 -48.26 0.42
CA GLY A 166 -29.59 -47.50 -0.80
C GLY A 166 -28.39 -46.91 -1.55
N VAL A 167 -27.17 -47.38 -1.25
CA VAL A 167 -25.92 -46.88 -1.87
C VAL A 167 -25.69 -47.52 -3.24
N ILE A 168 -26.16 -48.75 -3.43
CA ILE A 168 -26.13 -49.47 -4.71
C ILE A 168 -27.58 -49.81 -5.08
N SER A 169 -28.02 -49.38 -6.25
CA SER A 169 -29.35 -49.71 -6.78
C SER A 169 -29.30 -51.04 -7.56
N TYR A 170 -30.17 -51.98 -7.18
CA TYR A 170 -30.44 -53.16 -7.98
C TYR A 170 -31.54 -52.81 -8.99
N PRO A 171 -31.37 -53.09 -10.29
CA PRO A 171 -32.38 -52.75 -11.28
C PRO A 171 -33.69 -53.49 -10.95
N GLY A 172 -34.74 -52.73 -10.62
CA GLY A 172 -36.06 -53.26 -10.25
C GLY A 172 -36.40 -53.26 -8.76
N LEU A 173 -35.47 -52.95 -7.85
CA LEU A 173 -35.76 -52.88 -6.41
C LEU A 173 -36.08 -51.46 -5.92
N THR A 174 -35.45 -50.43 -6.49
CA THR A 174 -35.47 -49.05 -5.93
C THR A 174 -36.36 -47.99 -6.61
N PRO A 175 -36.91 -48.14 -7.83
CA PRO A 175 -37.82 -47.12 -8.37
C PRO A 175 -39.28 -47.49 -8.06
N GLY A 176 -39.74 -47.23 -6.83
CA GLY A 176 -41.15 -47.39 -6.45
C GLY A 176 -41.43 -48.05 -5.10
N LEU A 177 -40.41 -48.44 -4.34
CA LEU A 177 -40.62 -48.87 -2.96
C LEU A 177 -41.03 -47.66 -2.10
N ALA A 178 -42.10 -47.79 -1.32
CA ALA A 178 -42.54 -46.75 -0.40
C ALA A 178 -41.47 -46.52 0.70
N PRO A 179 -41.29 -45.29 1.19
CA PRO A 179 -40.47 -45.05 2.38
C PRO A 179 -41.03 -45.89 3.53
N VAL A 180 -40.20 -46.73 4.14
CA VAL A 180 -40.59 -47.53 5.30
C VAL A 180 -40.48 -46.64 6.54
N ASP A 181 -41.58 -46.49 7.28
CA ASP A 181 -41.60 -45.79 8.56
C ASP A 181 -40.95 -46.67 9.64
N TYR A 182 -40.13 -46.06 10.52
CA TYR A 182 -39.36 -46.76 11.54
C TYR A 182 -40.19 -47.37 12.68
N ASP A 183 -41.51 -47.18 12.67
CA ASP A 183 -42.42 -47.58 13.75
C ASP A 183 -43.10 -48.94 13.52
N GLU A 184 -42.88 -49.57 12.36
CA GLU A 184 -43.33 -50.94 12.11
C GLU A 184 -42.26 -51.93 12.61
N GLU A 185 -42.29 -52.23 13.91
CA GLU A 185 -41.58 -53.40 14.45
C GLU A 185 -42.19 -54.67 13.84
N ASP A 186 -41.38 -55.46 13.13
CA ASP A 186 -41.70 -56.81 12.67
C ASP A 186 -42.08 -57.69 13.87
N SER A 187 -43.38 -57.78 14.17
CA SER A 187 -43.91 -58.80 15.08
C SER A 187 -43.96 -60.15 14.36
N GLU A 188 -42.90 -60.94 14.53
CA GLU A 188 -42.95 -62.41 14.53
C GLU A 188 -42.70 -62.95 15.94
#